data_AF-A0A2D4EXP7-F1
#
_entry.id   AF-A0A2D4EXP7-F1
#
_cell.length_a   1.000
_cell.length_b   1.000
_cell.length_c   1.000
_cell.angle_alpha   90.00
_cell.angle_beta   90.00
_cell.angle_gamma   90.00
#
_symmetry.space_group_name_H-M   'P 1'
#
loop_
_entity.id
_entity.type
_entity.pdbx_description
1 polymer ?
#
loop_
_entity_poly.entity_id
_entity_poly.type
_entity_poly.pdbx_seq_one_letter_code
_entity_poly.pdbx_strand_id
1 'polypeptide(L)'
;ESEEALKPKNKKLELTLRKAHQADAWAVRAATSASFFTRACLRWLHHLRGLIPNSNVRAHQDIAKLIAAAEFSADATFNAVKFSAHSMASQVTARRLLWLKHWQADIKHKWKLASAPIS
;
A
#
# COMPACT_ATOMS: atom_id res chain seq x y z
N GLU A 1 -36.23 -19.34 -6.12
CA GLU A 1 -35.05 -18.83 -5.39
C GLU A 1 -33.78 -19.42 -5.99
N SER A 2 -33.18 -18.70 -6.94
CA SER A 2 -31.85 -19.02 -7.50
C SER A 2 -31.04 -17.73 -7.60
N GLU A 3 -31.19 -16.89 -6.57
CA GLU A 3 -30.33 -15.75 -6.33
C GLU A 3 -28.95 -16.24 -5.88
N GLU A 4 -27.90 -15.54 -6.29
CA GLU A 4 -26.56 -15.51 -5.68
C GLU A 4 -25.48 -16.56 -6.02
N ALA A 5 -25.67 -17.51 -6.94
CA ALA A 5 -24.54 -18.31 -7.40
C ALA A 5 -23.76 -17.59 -8.53
N LEU A 6 -22.74 -16.81 -8.19
CA LEU A 6 -21.74 -16.34 -9.18
C LEU A 6 -21.31 -17.52 -10.07
N LYS A 7 -21.30 -17.33 -11.40
CA LYS A 7 -20.79 -18.35 -12.33
C LYS A 7 -19.40 -18.85 -11.88
N PRO A 8 -19.03 -20.13 -12.06
CA PRO A 8 -17.77 -20.68 -11.52
C PRO A 8 -16.52 -19.84 -11.86
N LYS A 9 -16.45 -19.30 -13.10
CA LYS A 9 -15.39 -18.38 -13.54
C LYS A 9 -15.33 -17.09 -12.70
N ASN A 10 -16.47 -16.53 -12.35
CA ASN A 10 -16.57 -15.32 -11.53
C ASN A 10 -16.25 -15.61 -10.06
N LYS A 11 -16.59 -16.80 -9.54
CA LYS A 11 -16.16 -17.22 -8.19
C LYS A 11 -14.63 -17.30 -8.10
N LYS A 12 -13.97 -17.87 -9.12
CA LYS A 12 -12.50 -17.92 -9.19
C LYS A 12 -11.90 -16.50 -9.24
N LEU A 13 -12.49 -15.61 -10.04
CA LEU A 13 -12.04 -14.21 -10.13
C LEU A 13 -12.21 -13.46 -8.79
N GLU A 14 -13.35 -13.60 -8.11
CA GLU A 14 -13.59 -13.01 -6.78
C GLU A 14 -12.56 -13.51 -5.77
N LEU A 15 -12.24 -14.81 -5.77
CA LEU A 15 -11.23 -15.37 -4.89
C LEU A 15 -9.84 -14.78 -5.16
N THR A 16 -9.45 -14.64 -6.42
CA THR A 16 -8.18 -14.00 -6.80
C THR A 16 -8.13 -12.55 -6.32
N LEU A 17 -9.20 -11.77 -6.51
CA LEU A 17 -9.29 -10.38 -6.06
C LEU A 17 -9.20 -10.27 -4.53
N ARG A 18 -9.83 -11.18 -3.77
CA ARG A 18 -9.71 -11.21 -2.30
C ARG A 18 -8.29 -11.52 -1.83
N LYS A 19 -7.63 -12.50 -2.46
CA LYS A 19 -6.24 -12.85 -2.13
C LYS A 19 -5.28 -11.69 -2.43
N ALA A 20 -5.46 -11.02 -3.56
CA ALA A 20 -4.68 -9.84 -3.92
C ALA A 20 -4.88 -8.71 -2.89
N HIS A 21 -6.13 -8.47 -2.45
CA HIS A 21 -6.44 -7.44 -1.45
C HIS A 21 -5.78 -7.73 -0.10
N GLN A 22 -5.80 -8.99 0.32
CA GLN A 22 -5.11 -9.40 1.53
C GLN A 22 -3.59 -9.26 1.42
N ALA A 23 -3.01 -9.61 0.27
CA ALA A 23 -1.58 -9.44 0.02
C ALA A 23 -1.16 -7.96 0.05
N ASP A 24 -1.93 -7.07 -0.58
CA ASP A 24 -1.67 -5.63 -0.51
C ASP A 24 -1.87 -5.07 0.90
N ALA A 25 -2.83 -5.58 1.68
CA ALA A 25 -2.98 -5.19 3.08
C ALA A 25 -1.74 -5.56 3.92
N TRP A 26 -1.15 -6.74 3.68
CA TRP A 26 0.13 -7.11 4.29
C TRP A 26 1.27 -6.21 3.83
N ALA A 27 1.33 -5.87 2.54
CA ALA A 27 2.32 -4.95 1.99
C ALA A 27 2.22 -3.56 2.65
N VAL A 28 1.02 -3.01 2.81
CA VAL A 28 0.78 -1.74 3.51
C VAL A 28 1.31 -1.80 4.94
N ARG A 29 1.00 -2.87 5.69
CA ARG A 29 1.48 -3.02 7.07
C ARG A 29 3.01 -3.08 7.15
N ALA A 30 3.64 -3.89 6.28
CA ALA A 30 5.08 -4.05 6.24
C ALA A 30 5.78 -2.74 5.83
N ALA A 31 5.33 -2.10 4.76
CA ALA A 31 5.90 -0.87 4.23
C ALA A 31 5.71 0.32 5.19
N THR A 32 4.56 0.42 5.86
CA THR A 32 4.33 1.43 6.90
C THR A 32 5.29 1.25 8.07
N SER A 33 5.46 0.01 8.53
CA SER A 33 6.40 -0.32 9.63
C SER A 33 7.83 0.02 9.23
N ALA A 34 8.24 -0.36 8.02
CA ALA A 34 9.57 -0.03 7.48
C ALA A 34 9.78 1.48 7.41
N SER A 35 8.84 2.25 6.83
CA SER A 35 8.94 3.71 6.76
C SER A 35 9.06 4.34 8.15
N PHE A 36 8.24 3.89 9.11
CA PHE A 36 8.29 4.37 10.49
C PHE A 36 9.66 4.13 11.14
N PHE A 37 10.16 2.90 11.11
CA PHE A 37 11.44 2.57 11.72
C PHE A 37 12.61 3.23 11.00
N THR A 38 12.59 3.35 9.68
CA THR A 38 13.65 4.08 8.95
C THR A 38 13.67 5.56 9.32
N ARG A 39 12.51 6.21 9.48
CA ARG A 39 12.42 7.60 9.96
C ARG A 39 12.89 7.75 11.41
N ALA A 40 12.65 6.75 12.26
CA ALA A 40 13.22 6.73 13.61
C ALA A 40 14.74 6.59 13.58
N CYS A 41 15.27 5.69 12.75
CA CYS A 41 16.70 5.51 12.53
C CYS A 41 17.38 6.79 12.06
N LEU A 42 16.73 7.60 11.21
CA LEU A 42 17.26 8.90 10.79
C LEU A 42 17.54 9.83 11.98
N ARG A 43 16.64 9.89 12.96
CA ARG A 43 16.85 10.71 14.17
C ARG A 43 18.09 10.25 14.93
N TRP A 44 18.30 8.94 15.04
CA TRP A 44 19.49 8.39 15.67
C TRP A 44 20.76 8.65 14.85
N LEU A 45 20.71 8.56 13.53
CA LEU A 45 21.84 8.90 12.66
C LEU A 45 22.22 10.38 12.77
N HIS A 46 21.25 11.29 12.84
CA HIS A 46 21.54 12.70 13.08
C HIS A 46 22.16 12.93 14.46
N HIS A 47 21.66 12.24 15.50
CA HIS A 47 22.26 12.31 16.83
C HIS A 47 23.70 11.79 16.82
N LEU A 48 23.95 10.62 16.23
CA LEU A 48 25.28 10.03 16.08
C LEU A 48 26.22 10.95 15.31
N ARG A 49 25.75 11.62 14.26
CA ARG A 49 26.54 12.60 13.50
C ARG A 49 27.02 13.75 14.38
N GLY A 50 26.22 14.17 15.36
CA GLY A 50 26.58 15.21 16.33
C GLY A 50 27.60 14.77 17.38
N LEU A 51 27.73 13.46 17.62
CA LEU A 51 28.70 12.90 18.57
C LEU A 51 30.08 12.66 17.94
N ILE A 52 30.16 12.57 16.61
CA ILE A 52 31.42 12.33 15.90
C ILE A 52 32.30 13.60 15.98
N PRO A 53 33.57 13.50 16.41
CA PRO A 53 34.49 14.64 16.38
C PRO A 53 34.70 15.16 14.95
N ASN A 54 34.65 16.47 14.77
CA ASN A 54 34.79 17.14 13.45
C ASN A 54 36.10 16.79 12.72
N SER A 55 37.14 16.34 13.43
CA SER A 55 38.40 15.88 12.83
C SER A 55 38.23 14.58 12.03
N ASN A 56 37.20 13.79 12.31
CA ASN A 56 36.95 12.52 11.62
C ASN A 56 36.08 12.72 10.38
N VAL A 57 36.69 13.32 9.34
CA VAL A 57 36.03 13.64 8.06
C VAL A 57 35.41 12.39 7.41
N ARG A 58 36.08 11.24 7.49
CA ARG A 58 35.60 9.98 6.92
C ARG A 58 34.29 9.54 7.58
N ALA A 59 34.24 9.53 8.92
CA ALA A 59 33.02 9.15 9.64
C ALA A 59 31.84 10.10 9.33
N HIS A 60 32.11 11.40 9.16
CA HIS A 60 31.08 12.36 8.72
C HIS A 60 30.58 12.09 7.28
N GLN A 61 31.46 11.68 6.37
CA GLN A 61 31.06 11.31 5.01
C GLN A 61 30.22 10.04 5.00
N ASP A 62 30.63 9.01 5.76
CA ASP A 62 29.92 7.74 5.77
C ASP A 62 28.56 7.86 6.45
N ILE A 63 28.44 8.62 7.55
CA ILE A 63 27.13 8.87 8.16
C ILE A 63 26.22 9.72 7.27
N ALA A 64 26.77 10.65 6.48
CA ALA A 64 25.99 11.41 5.50
C ALA A 64 25.40 10.49 4.41
N LYS A 65 26.18 9.51 3.93
CA LYS A 65 25.67 8.49 2.99
C LYS A 65 24.56 7.64 3.63
N LEU A 66 24.72 7.26 4.90
CA LEU A 66 23.69 6.50 5.63
C LEU A 66 22.40 7.30 5.82
N ILE A 67 22.50 8.59 6.15
CA ILE A 67 21.35 9.49 6.24
C ILE A 67 20.61 9.55 4.89
N ALA A 68 21.32 9.81 3.79
CA ALA A 68 20.72 9.87 2.46
C ALA A 68 20.06 8.54 2.06
N ALA A 69 20.69 7.40 2.35
CA ALA A 69 20.14 6.08 2.09
C ALA A 69 18.87 5.78 2.92
N ALA A 70 18.85 6.21 4.19
CA ALA A 70 17.70 6.06 5.06
C ALA A 70 16.55 7.00 4.67
N GLU A 71 16.82 8.25 4.27
CA GLU A 71 15.81 9.17 3.72
C GLU A 71 15.14 8.56 2.49
N PHE A 72 15.95 8.11 1.52
CA PHE A 72 15.46 7.42 0.33
C PHE A 72 14.60 6.19 0.69
N SER A 73 15.08 5.37 1.62
CA SER A 73 14.38 4.14 2.04
C SER A 73 13.05 4.43 2.74
N ALA A 74 12.99 5.48 3.57
CA ALA A 74 11.76 5.92 4.23
C ALA A 74 10.71 6.42 3.23
N ASP A 75 11.13 7.12 2.18
CA ASP A 75 10.24 7.63 1.14
C ASP A 75 9.82 6.53 0.15
N ALA A 76 10.74 5.63 -0.22
CA ALA A 76 10.44 4.49 -1.08
C ALA A 76 9.40 3.55 -0.44
N THR A 77 9.56 3.26 0.86
CA THR A 77 8.59 2.43 1.61
C THR A 77 7.25 3.15 1.79
N PHE A 78 7.24 4.46 1.99
CA PHE A 78 5.99 5.24 2.02
C PHE A 78 5.28 5.23 0.64
N ASN A 79 6.03 5.35 -0.45
CA ASN A 79 5.48 5.23 -1.80
C ASN A 79 4.88 3.84 -2.05
N ALA A 80 5.51 2.78 -1.54
CA ALA A 80 4.94 1.43 -1.61
C ALA A 80 3.57 1.34 -0.93
N VAL A 81 3.39 1.99 0.24
CA VAL A 81 2.07 2.10 0.90
C VAL A 81 1.03 2.73 -0.03
N LYS A 82 1.39 3.85 -0.68
CA LYS A 82 0.49 4.55 -1.61
C LYS A 82 0.08 3.66 -2.79
N PHE A 83 1.02 2.93 -3.38
CA PHE A 83 0.73 2.04 -4.52
C PHE A 83 -0.11 0.82 -4.10
N SER A 84 0.19 0.20 -2.96
CA SER A 84 -0.63 -0.90 -2.43
C SER A 84 -2.04 -0.43 -2.08
N ALA A 85 -2.20 0.74 -1.48
CA ALA A 85 -3.52 1.31 -1.22
C ALA A 85 -4.32 1.57 -2.51
N HIS A 86 -3.67 2.06 -3.56
CA HIS A 86 -4.32 2.25 -4.87
C HIS A 86 -4.71 0.92 -5.54
N SER A 87 -3.86 -0.10 -5.41
CA SER A 87 -4.16 -1.46 -5.86
C SER A 87 -5.37 -2.04 -5.11
N MET A 88 -5.41 -1.90 -3.78
CA MET A 88 -6.55 -2.33 -2.96
C MET A 88 -7.84 -1.64 -3.40
N ALA A 89 -7.79 -0.32 -3.64
CA ALA A 89 -8.94 0.43 -4.13
C ALA A 89 -9.44 -0.09 -5.49
N SER A 90 -8.51 -0.34 -6.42
CA SER A 90 -8.82 -0.91 -7.74
C SER A 90 -9.48 -2.29 -7.65
N GLN A 91 -9.00 -3.14 -6.72
CA GLN A 91 -9.58 -4.46 -6.49
C GLN A 91 -10.98 -4.37 -5.87
N VAL A 92 -11.22 -3.43 -4.95
CA VAL A 92 -12.57 -3.17 -4.41
C VAL A 92 -13.51 -2.76 -5.52
N THR A 93 -13.10 -1.84 -6.41
CA THR A 93 -13.88 -1.44 -7.59
C THR A 93 -14.15 -2.63 -8.52
N ALA A 94 -13.14 -3.45 -8.82
CA ALA A 94 -13.30 -4.65 -9.64
C ALA A 94 -14.31 -5.64 -9.03
N ARG A 95 -14.27 -5.83 -7.71
CA ARG A 95 -15.25 -6.66 -6.99
C ARG A 95 -16.65 -6.05 -7.07
N ARG A 96 -16.81 -4.75 -6.82
CA ARG A 96 -18.11 -4.06 -6.97
C ARG A 96 -18.70 -4.30 -8.36
N LEU A 97 -17.91 -4.11 -9.42
CA LEU A 97 -18.35 -4.36 -10.80
C LEU A 97 -18.71 -5.84 -11.04
N LEU A 98 -17.93 -6.77 -10.50
CA LEU A 98 -18.19 -8.21 -10.61
C LEU A 98 -19.56 -8.59 -10.03
N TRP A 99 -19.91 -8.03 -8.86
CA TRP A 99 -21.18 -8.29 -8.19
C TRP A 99 -22.35 -7.53 -8.84
N LEU A 100 -22.15 -6.26 -9.21
CA LEU A 100 -23.16 -5.44 -9.92
C LEU A 100 -23.58 -6.04 -11.27
N LYS A 101 -22.71 -6.81 -11.92
CA LYS A 101 -23.03 -7.51 -13.17
C LYS A 101 -24.22 -8.47 -13.05
N HIS A 102 -24.40 -9.11 -11.89
CA HIS A 102 -25.46 -10.11 -11.68
C HIS A 102 -26.70 -9.54 -11.01
N TRP A 103 -26.58 -8.37 -10.38
CA TRP A 103 -27.70 -7.73 -9.71
C TRP A 103 -28.72 -7.20 -10.73
N GLN A 104 -30.02 -7.42 -10.54
CA GLN A 104 -31.07 -6.88 -11.40
C GLN A 104 -31.44 -5.46 -10.92
N ALA A 105 -30.74 -4.45 -11.44
CA ALA A 105 -30.97 -3.05 -11.12
C ALA A 105 -30.72 -2.16 -12.33
N ASP A 106 -31.28 -0.96 -12.32
CA ASP A 106 -31.08 0.03 -13.37
C ASP A 106 -29.60 0.41 -13.52
N ILE A 107 -29.16 0.58 -14.77
CA ILE A 107 -27.76 0.80 -15.14
C ILE A 107 -27.21 2.07 -14.49
N LYS A 108 -28.02 3.14 -14.39
CA LYS A 108 -27.63 4.41 -13.76
C LYS A 108 -27.26 4.22 -12.28
N HIS A 109 -28.06 3.43 -11.57
CA HIS A 109 -27.83 3.13 -10.16
C HIS A 109 -26.60 2.24 -9.94
N LYS A 110 -26.38 1.27 -10.82
CA LYS A 110 -25.17 0.43 -10.80
C LYS A 110 -23.89 1.25 -10.98
N TRP A 111 -23.86 2.17 -11.97
CA TRP A 111 -22.69 3.03 -12.19
C TRP A 111 -22.42 3.96 -11.01
N LYS A 112 -23.48 4.53 -10.40
CA LYS A 112 -23.34 5.35 -9.20
C LYS A 112 -22.69 4.58 -8.05
N LEU A 113 -23.05 3.30 -7.86
CA LEU A 113 -22.47 2.46 -6.82
C LEU A 113 -21.03 2.03 -7.16
N ALA A 114 -20.75 1.72 -8.42
CA ALA A 114 -19.41 1.32 -8.87
C ALA A 114 -18.37 2.43 -8.62
N SER A 115 -18.75 3.69 -8.88
CA SER A 115 -17.89 4.87 -8.74
C SER A 115 -17.89 5.52 -7.36
N ALA A 116 -18.62 4.94 -6.39
CA ALA A 116 -18.67 5.50 -5.05
C ALA A 116 -17.26 5.48 -4.39
N PRO A 117 -16.93 6.46 -3.54
CA PRO A 117 -15.69 6.43 -2.77
C PRO A 117 -15.53 5.12 -1.98
N ILE A 118 -14.28 4.75 -1.73
CA ILE A 118 -13.94 3.59 -0.90
C ILE A 118 -13.61 4.14 0.48
N SER A 119 -14.36 3.69 1.49
CA SER A 119 -14.24 4.08 2.90
C SER A 119 -13.18 3.25 3.62
#